data_AF-A0A971FLJ9-F1
#
_entry.id   AF-A0A971FLJ9-F1
#
_cell.length_a   1.000
_cell.length_b   1.000
_cell.length_c   1.000
_cell.angle_alpha   90.00
_cell.angle_beta   90.00
_cell.angle_gamma   90.00
#
_symmetry.space_group_name_H-M   'P 1'
#
loop_
_entity.id
_entity.type
_entity.pdbx_description
1 polymer ?
#
loop_
_entity_poly.entity_id
_entity_poly.type
_entity_poly.pdbx_seq_one_letter_code
_entity_poly.pdbx_strand_id
1 'polypeptide(L)'
;MAMPNTRNHSGKNTRTKPWVRARRIMLAVAFLAFVVPCMILVGLKVFSERNLEGHIASIRAEGYPAALEELPPWQERILPSPEGEGEADATAAQLYLQAFETLDRANDPHPLDNLRDILTQLGQEGTLPAEKLQEIEKELAANTEALALLHQGAGLPSGKYQPEYAKGWDMVLPHVPGTRRAFLLLRAEAVDATFKQEPERACTALLAAMALLRPLQQEPLLASQGARTACIELMLDILGNALKRLTFTEEHLARLQGAFQFIPVREALSNALVTERVLGIQAYAYPPLLATGDEDWRGGDDAAPLLEVSSSLGVFVPDRKRYFGGMEELIAGIRLPYPDARKIFDRVAERIDPRYRRRLETATGQPRRNRHHHHAPLPSFSKILVRYNPLPLQAAQNEAYLGQCAAAIALERYRVAQGTLPEQLDLLAPAYLAVPPVDPFDFQPLRYLIKDQGYILYSVGLNGVDDGGVPGENPGLGDLVFQVQR
;
A
#
# COMPACT_ATOMS: atom_id res chain seq x y z
N MET A 1 26.20 20.16 -109.05
CA MET A 1 26.89 21.10 -108.13
C MET A 1 26.66 20.60 -106.71
N ALA A 2 27.75 20.26 -106.01
CA ALA A 2 27.96 20.11 -104.57
C ALA A 2 26.97 19.29 -103.68
N MET A 3 27.51 18.21 -103.09
CA MET A 3 27.16 17.64 -101.77
C MET A 3 27.50 18.63 -100.61
N PRO A 4 27.44 18.25 -99.30
CA PRO A 4 26.33 17.76 -98.46
C PRO A 4 26.29 18.55 -97.11
N ASN A 5 25.30 18.35 -96.24
CA ASN A 5 25.60 18.32 -94.78
C ASN A 5 24.51 17.65 -93.93
N THR A 6 24.81 16.42 -93.53
CA THR A 6 24.24 15.75 -92.35
C THR A 6 24.77 16.39 -91.07
N ARG A 7 23.88 16.87 -90.18
CA ARG A 7 24.23 17.01 -88.76
C ARG A 7 23.15 16.39 -87.88
N ASN A 8 23.41 15.13 -87.55
CA ASN A 8 23.01 14.49 -86.30
C ASN A 8 23.37 15.42 -85.13
N HIS A 9 22.36 15.94 -84.41
CA HIS A 9 22.58 16.44 -83.06
C HIS A 9 22.17 15.35 -82.07
N SER A 10 23.23 14.79 -81.49
CA SER A 10 23.27 13.83 -80.41
C SER A 10 22.28 14.14 -79.28
N GLY A 11 21.55 13.11 -78.87
CA GLY A 11 20.90 13.09 -77.57
C GLY A 11 21.93 13.42 -76.49
N LYS A 12 21.71 14.51 -75.76
CA LYS A 12 22.47 14.84 -74.55
C LYS A 12 22.16 13.79 -73.50
N ASN A 13 22.94 12.71 -73.51
CA ASN A 13 23.00 11.77 -72.41
C ASN A 13 23.65 12.52 -71.23
N THR A 14 22.83 13.11 -70.37
CA THR A 14 23.26 13.78 -69.15
C THR A 14 23.80 12.71 -68.20
N ARG A 15 25.06 12.31 -68.39
CA ARG A 15 25.78 11.44 -67.46
C ARG A 15 25.78 12.12 -66.10
N THR A 16 24.92 11.63 -65.20
CA THR A 16 24.86 12.08 -63.82
C THR A 16 26.24 11.95 -63.20
N LYS A 17 26.79 13.06 -62.74
CA LYS A 17 28.10 13.15 -62.09
C LYS A 17 28.23 12.10 -60.97
N PRO A 18 29.35 11.35 -60.87
CA PRO A 18 29.49 10.18 -59.98
C PRO A 18 29.15 10.47 -58.51
N TRP A 19 29.49 11.67 -58.02
CA TRP A 19 29.20 12.09 -56.65
C TRP A 19 27.70 12.27 -56.36
N VAL A 20 26.88 12.57 -57.38
CA VAL A 20 25.42 12.68 -57.24
C VAL A 20 24.80 11.31 -57.05
N ARG A 21 25.34 10.29 -57.75
CA ARG A 21 24.92 8.89 -57.59
C ARG A 21 25.35 8.35 -56.21
N ALA A 22 26.59 8.63 -55.79
CA ALA A 22 27.08 8.26 -54.46
C ALA A 22 26.27 8.94 -53.33
N ARG A 23 25.95 10.24 -53.46
CA ARG A 23 25.10 10.97 -52.50
C ARG A 23 23.68 10.40 -52.44
N ARG A 24 23.07 10.04 -53.57
CA ARG A 24 21.75 9.40 -53.62
C ARG A 24 21.77 8.02 -52.94
N ILE A 25 22.81 7.23 -53.16
CA ILE A 25 22.98 5.93 -52.51
C ILE A 25 23.16 6.13 -51.00
N MET A 26 24.00 7.06 -50.54
CA MET A 26 24.15 7.36 -49.12
C MET A 26 22.84 7.82 -48.47
N LEU A 27 22.08 8.71 -49.11
CA LEU A 27 20.79 9.15 -48.59
C LEU A 27 19.76 8.00 -48.57
N ALA A 28 19.74 7.13 -49.57
CA ALA A 28 18.87 5.96 -49.60
C ALA A 28 19.24 4.95 -48.50
N VAL A 29 20.54 4.72 -48.27
CA VAL A 29 21.03 3.85 -47.19
C VAL A 29 20.69 4.44 -45.83
N ALA A 30 20.90 5.74 -45.62
CA ALA A 30 20.53 6.42 -44.38
C ALA A 30 19.00 6.39 -44.14
N PHE A 31 18.20 6.58 -45.19
CA PHE A 31 16.74 6.46 -45.12
C PHE A 31 16.30 5.03 -44.77
N LEU A 32 16.84 4.01 -45.44
CA LEU A 32 16.56 2.60 -45.13
C LEU A 32 17.00 2.23 -43.70
N ALA A 33 18.16 2.71 -43.26
CA ALA A 33 18.67 2.49 -41.91
C ALA A 33 17.78 3.11 -40.82
N PHE A 34 16.98 4.13 -41.14
CA PHE A 34 16.00 4.72 -40.22
C PHE A 34 14.61 4.08 -40.35
N VAL A 35 14.12 3.88 -41.57
CA VAL A 35 12.74 3.40 -41.82
C VAL A 35 12.56 1.93 -41.48
N VAL A 36 13.55 1.07 -41.76
CA VAL A 36 13.43 -0.37 -41.50
C VAL A 36 13.29 -0.66 -39.99
N PRO A 37 14.11 -0.09 -39.08
CA PRO A 37 13.89 -0.22 -37.64
C PRO A 37 12.52 0.31 -37.18
N CYS A 38 12.08 1.47 -37.69
CA CYS A 38 10.77 2.02 -37.38
C CYS A 38 9.63 1.07 -37.82
N MET A 39 9.72 0.47 -39.01
CA MET A 39 8.73 -0.52 -39.47
C MET A 39 8.76 -1.81 -38.64
N ILE A 40 9.93 -2.29 -38.24
CA ILE A 40 10.06 -3.45 -37.34
C ILE A 40 9.39 -3.14 -35.99
N LEU A 41 9.66 -1.97 -35.42
CA LEU A 41 9.08 -1.52 -34.16
C LEU A 41 7.56 -1.37 -34.24
N VAL A 42 7.03 -0.80 -35.33
CA VAL A 42 5.59 -0.72 -35.58
C VAL A 42 4.98 -2.12 -35.78
N GLY A 43 5.65 -3.02 -36.49
CA GLY A 43 5.21 -4.41 -36.65
C GLY A 43 5.16 -5.18 -35.31
N LEU A 44 6.20 -5.02 -34.48
CA LEU A 44 6.24 -5.55 -33.11
C LEU A 44 5.14 -4.97 -32.24
N LYS A 45 4.84 -3.68 -32.38
CA LYS A 45 3.72 -3.02 -31.70
C LYS A 45 2.39 -3.66 -32.09
N VAL A 46 2.09 -3.77 -33.38
CA VAL A 46 0.83 -4.39 -33.86
C VAL A 46 0.69 -5.83 -33.35
N PHE A 47 1.76 -6.63 -33.43
CA PHE A 47 1.75 -7.99 -32.87
C PHE A 47 1.51 -7.99 -31.36
N SER A 48 2.14 -7.06 -30.64
CA SER A 48 1.99 -6.89 -29.20
C SER A 48 0.58 -6.44 -28.81
N GLU A 49 -0.08 -5.58 -29.58
CA GLU A 49 -1.48 -5.19 -29.34
C GLU A 49 -2.41 -6.40 -29.45
N ARG A 50 -2.24 -7.25 -30.48
CA ARG A 50 -3.05 -8.48 -30.62
C ARG A 50 -2.83 -9.44 -29.46
N ASN A 51 -1.59 -9.57 -28.98
CA ASN A 51 -1.31 -10.38 -27.79
C ASN A 51 -1.92 -9.77 -26.52
N LEU A 52 -1.96 -8.43 -26.41
CA LEU A 52 -2.59 -7.74 -25.29
C LEU A 52 -4.10 -7.96 -25.28
N GLU A 53 -4.76 -7.84 -26.43
CA GLU A 53 -6.18 -8.16 -26.60
C GLU A 53 -6.49 -9.59 -26.14
N GLY A 54 -5.64 -10.56 -26.52
CA GLY A 54 -5.75 -11.94 -26.05
C GLY A 54 -5.61 -12.09 -24.53
N HIS A 55 -4.65 -11.40 -23.90
CA HIS A 55 -4.50 -11.41 -22.44
C HIS A 55 -5.71 -10.78 -21.73
N ILE A 56 -6.18 -9.62 -22.22
CA ILE A 56 -7.37 -8.95 -21.69
C ILE A 56 -8.60 -9.86 -21.80
N ALA A 57 -8.75 -10.58 -22.92
CA ALA A 57 -9.82 -11.55 -23.07
C ALA A 57 -9.72 -12.71 -22.07
N SER A 58 -8.50 -13.21 -21.78
CA SER A 58 -8.27 -14.22 -20.74
C SER A 58 -8.66 -13.73 -19.34
N ILE A 59 -8.24 -12.52 -18.98
CA ILE A 59 -8.58 -11.89 -17.70
C ILE A 59 -10.11 -11.81 -17.51
N ARG A 60 -10.82 -11.38 -18.56
CA ARG A 60 -12.29 -11.30 -18.55
C ARG A 60 -12.95 -12.68 -18.49
N ALA A 61 -12.38 -13.69 -19.17
CA ALA A 61 -12.88 -15.06 -19.14
C ALA A 61 -12.76 -15.68 -17.73
N GLU A 62 -11.74 -15.28 -16.97
CA GLU A 62 -11.57 -15.65 -15.56
C GLU A 62 -12.48 -14.83 -14.61
N GLY A 63 -13.26 -13.89 -15.15
CA GLY A 63 -14.21 -13.09 -14.39
C GLY A 63 -13.59 -11.88 -13.68
N TYR A 64 -12.38 -11.47 -14.05
CA TYR A 64 -11.72 -10.28 -13.51
C TYR A 64 -11.88 -9.05 -14.43
N PRO A 65 -11.82 -7.83 -13.87
CA PRO A 65 -11.91 -6.61 -14.66
C PRO A 65 -10.58 -6.34 -15.37
N ALA A 66 -10.68 -5.73 -16.54
CA ALA A 66 -9.57 -5.28 -17.37
C ALA A 66 -9.74 -3.83 -17.85
N ALA A 67 -10.83 -3.15 -17.47
CA ALA A 67 -11.10 -1.75 -17.78
C ALA A 67 -11.74 -1.03 -16.58
N LEU A 68 -11.64 0.31 -16.54
CA LEU A 68 -12.11 1.10 -15.39
C LEU A 68 -13.62 0.99 -15.18
N GLU A 69 -14.39 0.89 -16.26
CA GLU A 69 -15.84 0.78 -16.22
C GLU A 69 -16.31 -0.56 -15.66
N GLU A 70 -15.43 -1.57 -15.69
CA GLU A 70 -15.69 -2.91 -15.17
C GLU A 70 -15.41 -3.00 -13.66
N LEU A 71 -14.71 -2.03 -13.06
CA LEU A 71 -14.34 -2.05 -11.64
C LEU A 71 -15.57 -1.94 -10.71
N PRO A 72 -16.46 -0.92 -10.80
CA PRO A 72 -17.59 -0.82 -9.90
C PRO A 72 -18.51 -2.07 -9.87
N PRO A 73 -18.98 -2.62 -11.01
CA PRO A 73 -19.82 -3.82 -10.98
C PRO A 73 -19.05 -5.06 -10.49
N TRP A 74 -17.74 -5.14 -10.77
CA TRP A 74 -16.90 -6.21 -10.21
C TRP A 74 -16.82 -6.13 -8.68
N GLN A 75 -16.64 -4.92 -8.12
CA GLN A 75 -16.55 -4.67 -6.68
C GLN A 75 -17.85 -5.00 -5.96
N GLU A 76 -18.99 -4.57 -6.49
CA GLU A 76 -20.29 -4.89 -5.89
C GLU A 76 -20.53 -6.40 -5.81
N ARG A 77 -20.01 -7.16 -6.79
CA ARG A 77 -20.10 -8.62 -6.79
C ARG A 77 -19.21 -9.29 -5.75
N ILE A 78 -17.98 -8.81 -5.53
CA ILE A 78 -17.05 -9.42 -4.55
C ILE A 78 -17.28 -8.94 -3.12
N LEU A 79 -17.89 -7.76 -2.97
CA LEU A 79 -18.15 -7.10 -1.70
C LEU A 79 -19.58 -6.57 -1.71
N PRO A 80 -20.59 -7.46 -1.68
CA PRO A 80 -21.99 -7.02 -1.67
C PRO A 80 -22.25 -6.17 -0.42
N SER A 81 -23.07 -5.12 -0.57
CA SER A 81 -23.56 -4.40 0.60
C SER A 81 -24.48 -5.32 1.42
N PRO A 82 -24.43 -5.29 2.76
CA PRO A 82 -25.29 -6.13 3.59
C PRO A 82 -26.78 -5.93 3.23
N GLU A 83 -27.53 -7.03 3.10
CA GLU A 83 -28.97 -6.96 2.84
C GLU A 83 -29.68 -6.19 3.95
N GLY A 84 -30.33 -5.06 3.60
CA GLY A 84 -31.10 -4.23 4.55
C GLY A 84 -30.42 -2.93 4.99
N GLU A 85 -29.17 -2.67 4.60
CA GLU A 85 -28.60 -1.31 4.64
C GLU A 85 -29.22 -0.49 3.50
N GLY A 86 -30.40 0.08 3.73
CA GLY A 86 -31.02 1.01 2.78
C GLY A 86 -30.16 2.28 2.62
N GLU A 87 -30.26 2.95 1.47
CA GLU A 87 -29.64 4.27 1.17
C GLU A 87 -29.91 5.36 2.23
N ALA A 88 -30.79 5.12 3.20
CA ALA A 88 -31.32 6.11 4.14
C ALA A 88 -30.65 6.14 5.53
N ASP A 89 -29.87 5.13 5.93
CA ASP A 89 -29.21 5.12 7.24
C ASP A 89 -27.78 5.64 7.15
N ALA A 90 -27.44 6.61 8.02
CA ALA A 90 -26.10 7.20 8.06
C ALA A 90 -25.03 6.13 8.33
N THR A 91 -23.93 6.16 7.57
CA THR A 91 -22.83 5.21 7.75
C THR A 91 -21.62 5.85 8.42
N ALA A 92 -20.76 5.03 9.04
CA ALA A 92 -19.50 5.48 9.63
C ALA A 92 -18.61 6.19 8.59
N ALA A 93 -18.49 5.64 7.38
CA ALA A 93 -17.72 6.23 6.29
C ALA A 93 -18.16 7.68 5.96
N GLN A 94 -19.46 7.98 5.97
CA GLN A 94 -19.97 9.34 5.72
C GLN A 94 -19.56 10.31 6.83
N LEU A 95 -19.68 9.92 8.11
CA LEU A 95 -19.25 10.77 9.23
C LEU A 95 -17.73 10.94 9.27
N TYR A 96 -16.97 9.91 8.88
CA TYR A 96 -15.52 10.00 8.80
C TYR A 96 -15.07 10.99 7.72
N LEU A 97 -15.71 10.99 6.54
CA LEU A 97 -15.44 12.02 5.51
C LEU A 97 -15.70 13.44 6.04
N GLN A 98 -16.80 13.64 6.78
CA GLN A 98 -17.08 14.94 7.41
C GLN A 98 -16.01 15.31 8.43
N ALA A 99 -15.56 14.36 9.26
CA ALA A 99 -14.47 14.58 10.21
C ALA A 99 -13.17 14.96 9.50
N PHE A 100 -12.85 14.33 8.37
CA PHE A 100 -11.66 14.64 7.57
C PHE A 100 -11.73 16.06 7.01
N GLU A 101 -12.89 16.48 6.50
CA GLU A 101 -13.09 17.86 6.05
C GLU A 101 -12.89 18.88 7.17
N THR A 102 -13.40 18.60 8.37
CA THR A 102 -13.21 19.47 9.54
C THR A 102 -11.72 19.59 9.90
N LEU A 103 -10.96 18.49 9.81
CA LEU A 103 -9.50 18.50 10.02
C LEU A 103 -8.75 19.27 8.92
N ASP A 104 -9.25 19.26 7.68
CA ASP A 104 -8.65 19.97 6.55
C ASP A 104 -8.88 21.49 6.58
N ARG A 105 -9.98 21.96 7.19
CA ARG A 105 -10.37 23.37 7.22
C ARG A 105 -9.49 24.26 8.11
N ALA A 106 -8.52 23.71 8.83
CA ALA A 106 -7.64 24.46 9.74
C ALA A 106 -6.72 25.50 9.07
N ASN A 107 -6.67 25.59 7.73
CA ASN A 107 -5.71 26.41 6.97
C ASN A 107 -4.23 26.13 7.33
N ASP A 108 -3.98 24.96 7.93
CA ASP A 108 -2.65 24.49 8.31
C ASP A 108 -2.10 23.59 7.20
N PRO A 109 -0.94 23.89 6.60
CA PRO A 109 -0.30 23.00 5.64
C PRO A 109 0.25 21.71 6.25
N HIS A 110 0.39 21.64 7.58
CA HIS A 110 0.99 20.54 8.34
C HIS A 110 0.14 20.13 9.55
N PRO A 111 -1.16 19.84 9.36
CA PRO A 111 -2.08 19.62 10.46
C PRO A 111 -1.64 18.42 11.30
N LEU A 112 -1.53 18.63 12.61
CA LEU A 112 -1.17 17.62 13.60
C LEU A 112 0.27 17.05 13.48
N ASP A 113 1.18 17.68 12.72
CA ASP A 113 2.57 17.20 12.62
C ASP A 113 3.27 17.20 13.99
N ASN A 114 3.06 18.24 14.82
CA ASN A 114 3.57 18.28 16.20
C ASN A 114 3.06 17.08 17.04
N LEU A 115 1.78 16.74 16.87
CA LEU A 115 1.16 15.60 17.57
C LEU A 115 1.83 14.27 17.18
N ARG A 116 2.17 14.12 15.91
CA ARG A 116 2.90 12.95 15.39
C ARG A 116 4.26 12.81 16.06
N ASP A 117 5.01 13.90 16.18
CA ASP A 117 6.34 13.90 16.77
C ASP A 117 6.29 13.54 18.25
N ILE A 118 5.38 14.15 19.01
CA ILE A 118 5.17 13.85 20.44
C ILE A 118 4.85 12.37 20.64
N LEU A 119 3.91 11.84 19.86
CA LEU A 119 3.49 10.45 20.00
C LEU A 119 4.55 9.45 19.52
N THR A 120 5.43 9.87 18.61
CA THR A 120 6.61 9.08 18.21
C THR A 120 7.62 9.02 19.35
N GLN A 121 7.89 10.15 20.02
CA GLN A 121 8.75 10.21 21.20
C GLN A 121 8.22 9.30 22.32
N LEU A 122 6.90 9.33 22.60
CA LEU A 122 6.30 8.45 23.59
C LEU A 122 6.53 6.96 23.29
N GLY A 123 6.46 6.56 22.01
CA GLY A 123 6.72 5.18 21.60
C GLY A 123 8.17 4.76 21.87
N GLN A 124 9.13 5.66 21.67
CA GLN A 124 10.56 5.40 21.84
C GLN A 124 11.02 5.44 23.31
N GLU A 125 10.57 6.44 24.06
CA GLU A 125 11.04 6.70 25.43
C GLU A 125 10.13 6.08 26.49
N GLY A 126 8.88 5.75 26.13
CA GLY A 126 7.89 5.22 27.06
C GLY A 126 7.33 6.25 28.04
N THR A 127 7.82 7.49 28.06
CA THR A 127 7.37 8.58 28.94
C THR A 127 7.19 9.88 28.16
N LEU A 128 6.39 10.82 28.69
CA LEU A 128 6.25 12.16 28.14
C LEU A 128 6.38 13.22 29.24
N PRO A 129 7.09 14.34 28.99
CA PRO A 129 7.07 15.51 29.85
C PRO A 129 5.67 16.12 29.97
N ALA A 130 5.40 16.83 31.06
CA ALA A 130 4.11 17.46 31.31
C ALA A 130 3.75 18.51 30.24
N GLU A 131 4.74 19.22 29.71
CA GLU A 131 4.55 20.21 28.64
C GLU A 131 4.00 19.55 27.37
N LYS A 132 4.48 18.34 27.04
CA LYS A 132 4.00 17.59 25.88
C LYS A 132 2.59 17.05 26.06
N LEU A 133 2.20 16.69 27.28
CA LEU A 133 0.80 16.34 27.59
C LEU A 133 -0.13 17.55 27.42
N GLN A 134 0.29 18.75 27.85
CA GLN A 134 -0.49 19.97 27.64
C GLN A 134 -0.63 20.33 26.15
N GLU A 135 0.40 20.09 25.33
CA GLU A 135 0.31 20.23 23.87
C GLU A 135 -0.74 19.28 23.28
N ILE A 136 -0.78 18.01 23.72
CA ILE A 136 -1.82 17.05 23.31
C ILE A 136 -3.22 17.57 23.68
N GLU A 137 -3.42 18.00 24.93
CA GLU A 137 -4.71 18.53 25.40
C GLU A 137 -5.21 19.70 24.55
N LYS A 138 -4.30 20.62 24.21
CA LYS A 138 -4.62 21.78 23.38
C LYS A 138 -5.07 21.36 21.98
N GLU A 139 -4.38 20.39 21.37
CA GLU A 139 -4.76 19.86 20.05
C GLU A 139 -6.11 19.15 20.09
N LEU A 140 -6.38 18.36 21.13
CA LEU A 140 -7.68 17.71 21.30
C LEU A 140 -8.81 18.73 21.48
N ALA A 141 -8.58 19.78 22.28
CA ALA A 141 -9.55 20.86 22.50
C ALA A 141 -9.85 21.65 21.20
N ALA A 142 -8.86 21.82 20.33
CA ALA A 142 -9.01 22.48 19.04
C ALA A 142 -9.82 21.64 18.02
N ASN A 143 -9.91 20.31 18.21
CA ASN A 143 -10.49 19.38 17.25
C ASN A 143 -11.71 18.60 17.81
N THR A 144 -12.45 19.21 18.73
CA THR A 144 -13.62 18.59 19.40
C THR A 144 -14.73 18.16 18.43
N GLU A 145 -14.99 18.94 17.38
CA GLU A 145 -15.99 18.59 16.35
C GLU A 145 -15.58 17.32 15.59
N ALA A 146 -14.31 17.23 15.16
CA ALA A 146 -13.79 16.05 14.49
C ALA A 146 -13.84 14.81 15.40
N LEU A 147 -13.46 14.94 16.68
CA LEU A 147 -13.56 13.85 17.66
C LEU A 147 -15.01 13.38 17.83
N ALA A 148 -15.97 14.30 17.94
CA ALA A 148 -17.39 13.95 18.07
C ALA A 148 -17.89 13.12 16.87
N LEU A 149 -17.54 13.53 15.65
CA LEU A 149 -17.88 12.80 14.43
C LEU A 149 -17.24 11.41 14.38
N LEU A 150 -15.97 11.29 14.78
CA LEU A 150 -15.25 10.02 14.82
C LEU A 150 -15.87 9.04 15.84
N HIS A 151 -16.19 9.52 17.04
CA HIS A 151 -16.87 8.72 18.07
C HIS A 151 -18.27 8.32 17.67
N GLN A 152 -19.04 9.23 17.06
CA GLN A 152 -20.38 8.92 16.54
C GLN A 152 -20.30 7.86 15.44
N GLY A 153 -19.37 8.00 14.49
CA GLY A 153 -19.16 7.03 13.42
C GLY A 153 -18.77 5.64 13.94
N ALA A 154 -18.05 5.55 15.07
CA ALA A 154 -17.69 4.27 15.68
C ALA A 154 -18.90 3.40 16.04
N GLY A 155 -20.05 4.00 16.36
CA GLY A 155 -21.29 3.31 16.69
C GLY A 155 -22.17 2.93 15.49
N LEU A 156 -21.82 3.35 14.27
CA LEU A 156 -22.62 3.12 13.06
C LEU A 156 -22.13 1.90 12.26
N PRO A 157 -22.96 1.37 11.34
CA PRO A 157 -22.50 0.45 10.31
C PRO A 157 -21.34 1.06 9.52
N SER A 158 -20.36 0.24 9.15
CA SER A 158 -19.10 0.71 8.56
C SER A 158 -19.33 1.57 7.30
N GLY A 159 -20.25 1.13 6.42
CA GLY A 159 -20.35 1.68 5.07
C GLY A 159 -19.08 1.45 4.24
N LYS A 160 -19.08 2.03 3.03
CA LYS A 160 -17.99 1.95 2.06
C LYS A 160 -17.67 3.35 1.55
N TYR A 161 -16.39 3.63 1.32
CA TYR A 161 -16.01 4.77 0.50
C TYR A 161 -16.39 4.50 -0.96
N GLN A 162 -16.71 5.56 -1.71
CA GLN A 162 -17.06 5.47 -3.13
C GLN A 162 -16.06 6.28 -3.97
N PRO A 163 -14.84 5.75 -4.20
CA PRO A 163 -13.88 6.39 -5.09
C PRO A 163 -14.42 6.49 -6.52
N GLU A 164 -14.11 7.59 -7.20
CA GLU A 164 -14.48 7.79 -8.61
C GLU A 164 -13.53 7.03 -9.56
N TYR A 165 -13.69 5.69 -9.64
CA TYR A 165 -12.82 4.83 -10.45
C TYR A 165 -12.69 5.24 -11.93
N ALA A 166 -13.71 5.90 -12.48
CA ALA A 166 -13.68 6.43 -13.85
C ALA A 166 -12.54 7.46 -14.07
N LYS A 167 -12.06 8.12 -13.01
CA LYS A 167 -10.91 9.03 -13.06
C LYS A 167 -9.56 8.32 -13.10
N GLY A 168 -9.51 7.00 -12.89
CA GLY A 168 -8.28 6.22 -12.96
C GLY A 168 -7.20 6.75 -12.03
N TRP A 169 -6.03 7.11 -12.58
CA TRP A 169 -4.91 7.69 -11.83
C TRP A 169 -5.16 9.08 -11.25
N ASP A 170 -6.10 9.84 -11.82
CA ASP A 170 -6.48 11.17 -11.33
C ASP A 170 -7.55 11.11 -10.23
N MET A 171 -7.91 9.89 -9.80
CA MET A 171 -8.87 9.65 -8.73
C MET A 171 -8.35 10.23 -7.41
N VAL A 172 -9.18 11.06 -6.78
CA VAL A 172 -8.91 11.63 -5.46
C VAL A 172 -9.39 10.67 -4.38
N LEU A 173 -8.52 10.36 -3.43
CA LEU A 173 -8.79 9.44 -2.31
C LEU A 173 -8.70 10.20 -0.98
N PRO A 174 -9.69 11.06 -0.63
CA PRO A 174 -9.61 11.92 0.54
C PRO A 174 -9.50 11.14 1.85
N HIS A 175 -10.10 9.94 1.90
CA HIS A 175 -10.07 9.06 3.05
C HIS A 175 -8.69 8.49 3.36
N VAL A 176 -7.76 8.41 2.40
CA VAL A 176 -6.42 7.86 2.65
C VAL A 176 -5.59 8.75 3.60
N PRO A 177 -5.34 10.05 3.29
CA PRO A 177 -4.71 10.97 4.25
C PRO A 177 -5.64 11.32 5.41
N GLY A 178 -6.96 11.40 5.18
CA GLY A 178 -7.96 11.64 6.22
C GLY A 178 -7.90 10.62 7.36
N THR A 179 -7.90 9.33 7.02
CA THR A 179 -7.80 8.22 7.99
C THR A 179 -6.56 8.34 8.86
N ARG A 180 -5.39 8.62 8.26
CA ARG A 180 -4.13 8.74 9.02
C ARG A 180 -4.17 9.89 10.02
N ARG A 181 -4.75 11.04 9.65
CA ARG A 181 -4.88 12.21 10.53
C ARG A 181 -5.90 11.99 11.64
N ALA A 182 -7.08 11.46 11.30
CA ALA A 182 -8.10 11.11 12.29
C ALA A 182 -7.62 10.05 13.28
N PHE A 183 -6.89 9.04 12.80
CA PHE A 183 -6.27 8.02 13.66
C PHE A 183 -5.27 8.64 14.62
N LEU A 184 -4.43 9.57 14.14
CA LEU A 184 -3.47 10.28 14.99
C LEU A 184 -4.16 11.06 16.11
N LEU A 185 -5.32 11.67 15.83
CA LEU A 185 -6.11 12.39 16.82
C LEU A 185 -6.71 11.45 17.88
N LEU A 186 -7.30 10.32 17.47
CA LEU A 186 -7.83 9.30 18.38
C LEU A 186 -6.72 8.65 19.23
N ARG A 187 -5.55 8.44 18.62
CA ARG A 187 -4.35 7.99 19.33
C ARG A 187 -3.93 8.97 20.42
N ALA A 188 -3.94 10.27 20.12
CA ALA A 188 -3.65 11.30 21.10
C ALA A 188 -4.68 11.33 22.24
N GLU A 189 -5.97 11.16 21.93
CA GLU A 189 -7.02 11.07 22.94
C GLU A 189 -6.82 9.86 23.87
N ALA A 190 -6.50 8.69 23.32
CA ALA A 190 -6.21 7.50 24.10
C ALA A 190 -5.00 7.70 25.03
N VAL A 191 -3.96 8.38 24.55
CA VAL A 191 -2.77 8.73 25.35
C VAL A 191 -3.13 9.72 26.46
N ASP A 192 -3.83 10.82 26.16
CA ASP A 192 -4.26 11.79 27.17
C ASP A 192 -5.09 11.13 28.28
N ALA A 193 -6.09 10.34 27.89
CA ALA A 193 -6.92 9.58 28.83
C ALA A 193 -6.09 8.59 29.68
N THR A 194 -5.07 7.97 29.08
CA THR A 194 -4.16 7.06 29.78
C THR A 194 -3.34 7.77 30.85
N PHE A 195 -2.77 8.93 30.54
CA PHE A 195 -2.01 9.72 31.51
C PHE A 195 -2.89 10.34 32.61
N LYS A 196 -4.16 10.64 32.29
CA LYS A 196 -5.16 11.12 33.26
C LYS A 196 -5.83 10.03 34.10
N GLN A 197 -5.51 8.77 33.87
CA GLN A 197 -6.12 7.62 34.57
C GLN A 197 -7.63 7.50 34.32
N GLU A 198 -8.07 7.75 33.07
CA GLU A 198 -9.47 7.73 32.64
C GLU A 198 -9.77 6.50 31.74
N PRO A 199 -10.01 5.31 32.33
CA PRO A 199 -10.10 4.06 31.56
C PRO A 199 -11.27 4.00 30.57
N GLU A 200 -12.44 4.56 30.88
CA GLU A 200 -13.59 4.56 29.96
C GLU A 200 -13.31 5.41 28.70
N ARG A 201 -12.67 6.57 28.88
CA ARG A 201 -12.32 7.44 27.76
C ARG A 201 -11.21 6.82 26.90
N ALA A 202 -10.21 6.18 27.51
CA ALA A 202 -9.20 5.43 26.79
C ALA A 202 -9.82 4.25 26.00
N CYS A 203 -10.74 3.50 26.61
CA CYS A 203 -11.48 2.41 25.96
C CYS A 203 -12.25 2.93 24.74
N THR A 204 -12.99 4.03 24.91
CA THR A 204 -13.78 4.65 23.84
C THR A 204 -12.91 5.14 22.68
N ALA A 205 -11.78 5.79 22.96
CA ALA A 205 -10.82 6.22 21.94
C ALA A 205 -10.20 5.04 21.16
N LEU A 206 -9.82 3.96 21.85
CA LEU A 206 -9.30 2.74 21.22
C LEU A 206 -10.35 2.06 20.31
N LEU A 207 -11.61 1.99 20.76
CA LEU A 207 -12.71 1.45 19.97
C LEU A 207 -12.97 2.30 18.73
N ALA A 208 -13.00 3.63 18.86
CA ALA A 208 -13.16 4.54 17.73
C ALA A 208 -12.00 4.43 16.73
N ALA A 209 -10.76 4.30 17.22
CA ALA A 209 -9.58 4.15 16.37
C ALA A 209 -9.61 2.84 15.56
N MET A 210 -10.10 1.74 16.14
CA MET A 210 -10.34 0.49 15.40
C MET A 210 -11.52 0.61 14.43
N ALA A 211 -12.62 1.22 14.86
CA ALA A 211 -13.81 1.39 14.03
C ALA A 211 -13.55 2.21 12.77
N LEU A 212 -12.68 3.23 12.87
CA LEU A 212 -12.20 4.06 11.76
C LEU A 212 -11.57 3.24 10.61
N LEU A 213 -10.99 2.08 10.92
CA LEU A 213 -10.31 1.23 9.95
C LEU A 213 -11.24 0.21 9.27
N ARG A 214 -12.49 0.05 9.75
CA ARG A 214 -13.45 -0.91 9.19
C ARG A 214 -13.81 -0.63 7.72
N PRO A 215 -14.04 0.62 7.28
CA PRO A 215 -14.36 0.88 5.87
C PRO A 215 -13.23 0.51 4.90
N LEU A 216 -11.97 0.54 5.38
CA LEU A 216 -10.78 0.22 4.58
C LEU A 216 -10.56 -1.29 4.50
N GLN A 217 -11.18 -2.08 5.38
CA GLN A 217 -10.90 -3.51 5.54
C GLN A 217 -10.99 -4.29 4.23
N GLN A 218 -12.00 -3.99 3.43
CA GLN A 218 -12.25 -4.65 2.15
C GLN A 218 -12.00 -3.74 0.95
N GLU A 219 -11.58 -2.50 1.16
CA GLU A 219 -11.42 -1.55 0.07
C GLU A 219 -10.30 -2.02 -0.89
N PRO A 220 -10.61 -2.25 -2.18
CA PRO A 220 -9.70 -2.89 -3.11
C PRO A 220 -8.76 -1.87 -3.75
N LEU A 221 -8.06 -1.08 -2.93
CA LEU A 221 -7.05 -0.11 -3.34
C LEU A 221 -5.81 -0.25 -2.46
N LEU A 222 -4.62 -0.35 -3.06
CA LEU A 222 -3.39 -0.50 -2.27
C LEU A 222 -3.11 0.74 -1.42
N ALA A 223 -3.50 1.93 -1.88
CA ALA A 223 -3.39 3.17 -1.09
C ALA A 223 -4.19 3.07 0.22
N SER A 224 -5.43 2.57 0.16
CA SER A 224 -6.27 2.32 1.33
C SER A 224 -5.70 1.23 2.23
N GLN A 225 -5.28 0.10 1.68
CA GLN A 225 -4.66 -0.97 2.48
C GLN A 225 -3.37 -0.50 3.16
N GLY A 226 -2.59 0.37 2.50
CA GLY A 226 -1.40 1.01 3.06
C GLY A 226 -1.72 1.99 4.19
N ALA A 227 -2.82 2.75 4.11
CA ALA A 227 -3.28 3.59 5.22
C ALA A 227 -3.73 2.74 6.42
N ARG A 228 -4.52 1.68 6.17
CA ARG A 228 -4.97 0.75 7.21
C ARG A 228 -3.80 0.07 7.93
N THR A 229 -2.85 -0.46 7.16
CA THR A 229 -1.63 -1.11 7.68
C THR A 229 -0.85 -0.20 8.62
N ALA A 230 -0.55 1.03 8.17
CA ALA A 230 0.21 1.99 8.99
C ALA A 230 -0.50 2.33 10.31
N CYS A 231 -1.83 2.33 10.33
CA CYS A 231 -2.60 2.59 11.55
C CYS A 231 -2.61 1.38 12.50
N ILE A 232 -2.66 0.15 11.98
CA ILE A 232 -2.64 -1.08 12.81
C ILE A 232 -1.32 -1.22 13.57
N GLU A 233 -0.19 -0.93 12.92
CA GLU A 233 1.11 -0.94 13.59
C GLU A 233 1.11 -0.01 14.83
N LEU A 234 0.60 1.21 14.67
CA LEU A 234 0.47 2.17 15.76
C LEU A 234 -0.61 1.80 16.80
N MET A 235 -1.56 0.92 16.44
CA MET A 235 -2.61 0.46 17.35
C MET A 235 -2.05 -0.38 18.51
N LEU A 236 -1.08 -1.24 18.20
CA LEU A 236 -0.45 -2.11 19.19
C LEU A 236 0.25 -1.28 20.27
N ASP A 237 0.97 -0.24 19.87
CA ASP A 237 1.67 0.67 20.77
C ASP A 237 0.71 1.35 21.76
N ILE A 238 -0.43 1.85 21.26
CA ILE A 238 -1.36 2.62 22.09
C ILE A 238 -2.13 1.71 23.05
N LEU A 239 -2.51 0.51 22.60
CA LEU A 239 -3.12 -0.50 23.46
C LEU A 239 -2.14 -0.93 24.55
N GLY A 240 -0.88 -1.22 24.18
CA GLY A 240 0.16 -1.57 25.14
C GLY A 240 0.41 -0.48 26.18
N ASN A 241 0.42 0.79 25.76
CA ASN A 241 0.55 1.91 26.68
C ASN A 241 -0.61 1.97 27.69
N ALA A 242 -1.85 1.84 27.19
CA ALA A 242 -3.06 1.84 28.02
C ALA A 242 -3.08 0.66 29.00
N LEU A 243 -2.81 -0.57 28.55
CA LEU A 243 -2.81 -1.78 29.39
C LEU A 243 -1.75 -1.74 30.51
N LYS A 244 -0.61 -1.07 30.28
CA LYS A 244 0.43 -0.87 31.30
C LYS A 244 0.00 0.09 32.40
N ARG A 245 -0.72 1.16 32.05
CA ARG A 245 -0.96 2.31 32.93
C ARG A 245 -2.34 2.39 33.54
N LEU A 246 -3.31 1.71 32.95
CA LEU A 246 -4.71 1.75 33.37
C LEU A 246 -5.14 0.42 33.96
N THR A 247 -6.09 0.50 34.89
CA THR A 247 -6.84 -0.67 35.37
C THR A 247 -8.16 -0.73 34.61
N PHE A 248 -8.22 -1.53 33.56
CA PHE A 248 -9.46 -1.81 32.85
C PHE A 248 -10.34 -2.79 33.62
N THR A 249 -11.66 -2.60 33.52
CA THR A 249 -12.67 -3.53 34.03
C THR A 249 -12.91 -4.62 32.99
N GLU A 250 -13.60 -5.69 33.40
CA GLU A 250 -14.04 -6.74 32.47
C GLU A 250 -14.93 -6.19 31.36
N GLU A 251 -15.77 -5.19 31.66
CA GLU A 251 -16.62 -4.53 30.66
C GLU A 251 -15.81 -3.80 29.58
N HIS A 252 -14.80 -3.02 29.98
CA HIS A 252 -13.92 -2.33 29.02
C HIS A 252 -13.19 -3.34 28.12
N LEU A 253 -12.63 -4.40 28.72
CA LEU A 253 -11.87 -5.40 27.99
C LEU A 253 -12.76 -6.25 27.07
N ALA A 254 -13.99 -6.57 27.47
CA ALA A 254 -14.94 -7.29 26.63
C ALA A 254 -15.33 -6.46 25.38
N ARG A 255 -15.55 -5.15 25.54
CA ARG A 255 -15.78 -4.24 24.40
C ARG A 255 -14.58 -4.20 23.45
N LEU A 256 -13.37 -4.05 23.99
CA LEU A 256 -12.14 -4.07 23.20
C LEU A 256 -11.96 -5.43 22.49
N GLN A 257 -12.22 -6.55 23.16
CA GLN A 257 -12.11 -7.88 22.56
C GLN A 257 -12.98 -8.01 21.30
N GLY A 258 -14.18 -7.45 21.31
CA GLY A 258 -15.09 -7.43 20.16
C GLY A 258 -14.54 -6.65 18.97
N ALA A 259 -13.89 -5.51 19.20
CA ALA A 259 -13.35 -4.65 18.14
C ALA A 259 -12.05 -5.19 17.51
N PHE A 260 -11.29 -6.00 18.25
CA PHE A 260 -10.01 -6.58 17.83
C PHE A 260 -10.14 -8.04 17.36
N GLN A 261 -11.35 -8.54 17.11
CA GLN A 261 -11.52 -9.88 16.52
C GLN A 261 -10.82 -9.95 15.17
N PHE A 262 -10.02 -11.00 14.97
CA PHE A 262 -9.11 -11.18 13.85
C PHE A 262 -9.82 -11.03 12.50
N ILE A 263 -9.25 -10.21 11.62
CA ILE A 263 -9.77 -9.97 10.27
C ILE A 263 -8.68 -10.26 9.23
N PRO A 264 -8.81 -11.35 8.46
CA PRO A 264 -7.89 -11.66 7.38
C PRO A 264 -7.88 -10.55 6.32
N VAL A 265 -6.68 -10.09 5.92
CA VAL A 265 -6.50 -8.98 4.95
C VAL A 265 -6.15 -9.50 3.55
N ARG A 266 -5.89 -10.81 3.43
CA ARG A 266 -5.32 -11.42 2.22
C ARG A 266 -6.21 -11.25 0.98
N GLU A 267 -7.52 -11.38 1.13
CA GLU A 267 -8.47 -11.19 0.03
C GLU A 267 -8.50 -9.73 -0.43
N ALA A 268 -8.53 -8.79 0.51
CA ALA A 268 -8.51 -7.35 0.21
C ALA A 268 -7.24 -6.93 -0.56
N LEU A 269 -6.07 -7.46 -0.20
CA LEU A 269 -4.82 -7.19 -0.92
C LEU A 269 -4.80 -7.81 -2.33
N SER A 270 -5.36 -9.01 -2.49
CA SER A 270 -5.52 -9.63 -3.80
C SER A 270 -6.44 -8.80 -4.70
N ASN A 271 -7.58 -8.35 -4.16
CA ASN A 271 -8.51 -7.50 -4.88
C ASN A 271 -7.91 -6.12 -5.20
N ALA A 272 -7.10 -5.57 -4.29
CA ALA A 272 -6.35 -4.35 -4.54
C ALA A 272 -5.35 -4.50 -5.70
N LEU A 273 -4.60 -5.60 -5.76
CA LEU A 273 -3.70 -5.86 -6.90
C LEU A 273 -4.47 -6.03 -8.22
N VAL A 274 -5.68 -6.59 -8.19
CA VAL A 274 -6.56 -6.64 -9.37
C VAL A 274 -6.94 -5.22 -9.82
N THR A 275 -7.32 -4.33 -8.90
CA THR A 275 -7.60 -2.92 -9.22
C THR A 275 -6.37 -2.20 -9.78
N GLU A 276 -5.20 -2.39 -9.17
CA GLU A 276 -3.94 -1.81 -9.63
C GLU A 276 -3.55 -2.29 -11.03
N ARG A 277 -3.88 -3.55 -11.39
CA ARG A 277 -3.69 -4.07 -12.75
C ARG A 277 -4.51 -3.27 -13.76
N VAL A 278 -5.78 -2.95 -13.45
CA VAL A 278 -6.64 -2.13 -14.32
C VAL A 278 -6.06 -0.73 -14.48
N LEU A 279 -5.60 -0.11 -13.38
CA LEU A 279 -4.91 1.19 -13.44
C LEU A 279 -3.63 1.11 -14.29
N GLY A 280 -2.86 0.03 -14.19
CA GLY A 280 -1.69 -0.18 -15.03
C GLY A 280 -2.00 -0.39 -16.51
N ILE A 281 -3.11 -1.06 -16.85
CA ILE A 281 -3.60 -1.16 -18.25
C ILE A 281 -3.83 0.25 -18.81
N GLN A 282 -4.49 1.11 -18.04
CA GLN A 282 -4.72 2.51 -18.43
C GLN A 282 -3.42 3.29 -18.63
N ALA A 283 -2.41 3.08 -17.77
CA ALA A 283 -1.12 3.77 -17.88
C ALA A 283 -0.40 3.48 -19.22
N TYR A 284 -0.52 2.27 -19.77
CA TYR A 284 0.02 1.96 -21.09
C TYR A 284 -0.84 2.50 -22.25
N ALA A 285 -2.14 2.75 -22.02
CA ALA A 285 -3.02 3.42 -22.98
C ALA A 285 -2.81 4.94 -23.00
N TYR A 286 -2.34 5.52 -21.89
CA TYR A 286 -2.03 6.94 -21.76
C TYR A 286 -0.56 7.16 -21.31
N PRO A 287 0.40 7.21 -22.27
CA PRO A 287 1.84 7.14 -22.02
C PRO A 287 2.45 8.13 -21.00
N PRO A 288 1.92 9.35 -20.80
CA PRO A 288 2.42 10.24 -19.75
C PRO A 288 2.43 9.59 -18.36
N LEU A 289 1.49 8.68 -18.07
CA LEU A 289 1.42 7.98 -16.79
C LEU A 289 2.56 6.99 -16.57
N LEU A 290 3.32 6.59 -17.60
CA LEU A 290 4.43 5.65 -17.45
C LEU A 290 5.54 6.19 -16.54
N ALA A 291 5.68 7.52 -16.45
CA ALA A 291 6.61 8.17 -15.55
C ALA A 291 6.27 7.95 -14.06
N THR A 292 4.99 7.74 -13.71
CA THR A 292 4.55 7.57 -12.31
C THR A 292 5.08 6.28 -11.67
N GLY A 293 5.28 5.24 -12.49
CA GLY A 293 5.81 3.94 -12.09
C GLY A 293 7.32 3.92 -11.86
N ASP A 294 8.05 4.97 -12.27
CA ASP A 294 9.50 5.07 -12.17
C ASP A 294 9.90 6.27 -11.30
N GLU A 295 10.52 6.00 -10.15
CA GLU A 295 10.93 7.05 -9.21
C GLU A 295 11.91 8.06 -9.82
N ASP A 296 12.72 7.62 -10.78
CA ASP A 296 13.69 8.47 -11.48
C ASP A 296 13.02 9.51 -12.40
N TRP A 297 11.72 9.37 -12.70
CA TRP A 297 10.96 10.20 -13.65
C TRP A 297 9.77 10.93 -13.01
N ARG A 298 9.52 10.77 -11.70
CA ARG A 298 8.42 11.47 -11.01
C ARG A 298 8.66 12.99 -10.98
N GLY A 299 7.64 13.77 -11.37
CA GLY A 299 7.64 15.24 -11.29
C GLY A 299 8.28 15.97 -12.48
N GLY A 300 8.59 15.27 -13.58
CA GLY A 300 9.06 15.87 -14.83
C GLY A 300 7.94 16.08 -15.84
N ASP A 301 7.22 17.20 -15.76
CA ASP A 301 6.06 17.50 -16.61
C ASP A 301 6.41 17.67 -18.11
N ASP A 302 7.67 17.96 -18.42
CA ASP A 302 8.13 18.24 -19.79
C ASP A 302 8.35 16.97 -20.66
N ALA A 303 8.13 15.77 -20.11
CA ALA A 303 8.43 14.51 -20.77
C ALA A 303 7.29 13.97 -21.65
N ALA A 304 6.05 14.46 -21.51
CA ALA A 304 4.87 13.87 -22.14
C ALA A 304 5.01 13.66 -23.67
N PRO A 305 5.48 14.64 -24.47
CA PRO A 305 5.65 14.44 -25.92
C PRO A 305 6.66 13.33 -26.26
N LEU A 306 7.74 13.22 -25.48
CA LEU A 306 8.74 12.17 -25.66
C LEU A 306 8.15 10.77 -25.37
N LEU A 307 7.34 10.65 -24.31
CA LEU A 307 6.69 9.40 -23.94
C LEU A 307 5.64 8.98 -24.97
N GLU A 308 4.86 9.92 -25.49
CA GLU A 308 3.89 9.67 -26.56
C GLU A 308 4.57 9.18 -27.83
N VAL A 309 5.63 9.87 -28.29
CA VAL A 309 6.38 9.44 -29.48
C VAL A 309 7.01 8.07 -29.26
N SER A 310 7.64 7.84 -28.10
CA SER A 310 8.27 6.55 -27.78
C SER A 310 7.25 5.41 -27.72
N SER A 311 6.05 5.66 -27.16
CA SER A 311 4.94 4.71 -27.14
C SER A 311 4.39 4.44 -28.55
N SER A 312 4.28 5.49 -29.37
CA SER A 312 3.83 5.34 -30.77
C SER A 312 4.75 4.40 -31.56
N LEU A 313 6.05 4.46 -31.29
CA LEU A 313 7.11 3.60 -31.82
C LEU A 313 7.23 2.24 -31.11
N GLY A 314 6.35 1.90 -30.17
CA GLY A 314 6.35 0.58 -29.52
C GLY A 314 7.52 0.33 -28.56
N VAL A 315 8.24 1.38 -28.13
CA VAL A 315 9.43 1.23 -27.25
C VAL A 315 9.08 0.59 -25.90
N PHE A 316 7.86 0.82 -25.40
CA PHE A 316 7.39 0.28 -24.10
C PHE A 316 6.80 -1.14 -24.19
N VAL A 317 6.75 -1.78 -25.37
CA VAL A 317 6.20 -3.15 -25.51
C VAL A 317 6.87 -4.17 -24.57
N PRO A 318 8.22 -4.21 -24.44
CA PRO A 318 8.86 -5.15 -23.52
C PRO A 318 8.54 -4.85 -22.05
N ASP A 319 8.47 -3.56 -21.68
CA ASP A 319 8.12 -3.12 -20.33
C ASP A 319 6.69 -3.53 -19.97
N ARG A 320 5.75 -3.31 -20.88
CA ARG A 320 4.35 -3.74 -20.77
C ARG A 320 4.22 -5.24 -20.52
N LYS A 321 4.98 -6.07 -21.25
CA LYS A 321 4.99 -7.53 -21.05
C LYS A 321 5.51 -7.91 -19.65
N ARG A 322 6.55 -7.23 -19.16
CA ARG A 322 7.08 -7.47 -17.80
C ARG A 322 6.07 -7.07 -16.74
N TYR A 323 5.40 -5.93 -16.91
CA TYR A 323 4.36 -5.48 -16.00
C TYR A 323 3.23 -6.51 -15.89
N PHE A 324 2.63 -6.93 -17.01
CA PHE A 324 1.52 -7.89 -16.97
C PHE A 324 1.90 -9.24 -16.40
N GLY A 325 3.01 -9.83 -16.87
CA GLY A 325 3.47 -11.11 -16.32
C GLY A 325 3.77 -11.03 -14.83
N GLY A 326 4.37 -9.92 -14.38
CA GLY A 326 4.60 -9.66 -12.97
C GLY A 326 3.29 -9.52 -12.19
N MET A 327 2.32 -8.74 -12.67
CA MET A 327 1.03 -8.56 -11.99
C MET A 327 0.28 -9.88 -11.80
N GLU A 328 0.22 -10.76 -12.81
CA GLU A 328 -0.41 -12.07 -12.66
C GLU A 328 0.30 -12.92 -11.59
N GLU A 329 1.63 -12.92 -11.58
CA GLU A 329 2.41 -13.60 -10.53
C GLU A 329 2.12 -13.02 -9.14
N LEU A 330 2.03 -11.68 -9.00
CA LEU A 330 1.73 -11.04 -7.71
C LEU A 330 0.30 -11.32 -7.23
N ILE A 331 -0.71 -11.23 -8.12
CA ILE A 331 -2.13 -11.48 -7.80
C ILE A 331 -2.34 -12.93 -7.36
N ALA A 332 -1.71 -13.89 -8.05
CA ALA A 332 -1.75 -15.29 -7.65
C ALA A 332 -0.95 -15.54 -6.36
N GLY A 333 0.22 -14.91 -6.25
CA GLY A 333 1.17 -15.12 -5.17
C GLY A 333 0.70 -14.60 -3.81
N ILE A 334 -0.01 -13.46 -3.76
CA ILE A 334 -0.44 -12.86 -2.49
C ILE A 334 -1.44 -13.73 -1.70
N ARG A 335 -2.08 -14.71 -2.36
CA ARG A 335 -3.00 -15.66 -1.73
C ARG A 335 -2.28 -16.82 -1.02
N LEU A 336 -1.02 -17.06 -1.35
CA LEU A 336 -0.23 -18.14 -0.76
C LEU A 336 0.20 -17.85 0.68
N PRO A 337 0.62 -18.86 1.45
CA PRO A 337 1.34 -18.66 2.71
C PRO A 337 2.48 -17.63 2.54
N TYR A 338 2.69 -16.77 3.54
CA TYR A 338 3.60 -15.62 3.42
C TYR A 338 5.03 -15.96 2.99
N PRO A 339 5.67 -17.05 3.45
CA PRO A 339 6.99 -17.44 2.96
C PRO A 339 7.02 -17.72 1.45
N ASP A 340 5.93 -18.25 0.89
CA ASP A 340 5.83 -18.56 -0.54
C ASP A 340 5.43 -17.35 -1.37
N ALA A 341 4.50 -16.53 -0.85
CA ALA A 341 4.18 -15.23 -1.43
C ALA A 341 5.45 -14.37 -1.53
N ARG A 342 6.27 -14.33 -0.48
CA ARG A 342 7.52 -13.57 -0.45
C ARG A 342 8.49 -13.98 -1.55
N LYS A 343 8.70 -15.28 -1.78
CA LYS A 343 9.56 -15.79 -2.86
C LYS A 343 9.10 -15.33 -4.24
N ILE A 344 7.79 -15.24 -4.47
CA ILE A 344 7.23 -14.75 -5.74
C ILE A 344 7.50 -13.26 -5.89
N PHE A 345 7.20 -12.47 -4.86
CA PHE A 345 7.39 -11.02 -4.88
C PHE A 345 8.88 -10.68 -5.09
N ASP A 346 9.79 -11.31 -4.35
CA ASP A 346 11.24 -11.09 -4.52
C ASP A 346 11.70 -11.45 -5.94
N ARG A 347 11.21 -12.58 -6.49
CA ARG A 347 11.54 -12.99 -7.86
C ARG A 347 11.06 -11.98 -8.90
N VAL A 348 9.87 -11.43 -8.72
CA VAL A 348 9.33 -10.38 -9.60
C VAL A 348 10.19 -9.12 -9.46
N ALA A 349 10.48 -8.67 -8.24
CA ALA A 349 11.30 -7.50 -7.96
C ALA A 349 12.73 -7.62 -8.56
N GLU A 350 13.39 -8.76 -8.39
CA GLU A 350 14.73 -9.03 -8.94
C GLU A 350 14.75 -9.06 -10.47
N ARG A 351 13.66 -9.54 -11.10
CA ARG A 351 13.52 -9.56 -12.56
C ARG A 351 13.34 -8.16 -13.14
N ILE A 352 12.60 -7.31 -12.44
CA ILE A 352 12.38 -5.91 -12.84
C ILE A 352 13.62 -5.06 -12.57
N ASP A 353 14.24 -5.23 -11.40
CA ASP A 353 15.44 -4.51 -11.02
C ASP A 353 16.52 -5.46 -10.48
N PRO A 354 17.51 -5.84 -11.31
CA PRO A 354 18.61 -6.71 -10.88
C PRO A 354 19.47 -6.13 -9.74
N ARG A 355 19.38 -4.82 -9.48
CA ARG A 355 20.08 -4.16 -8.36
C ARG A 355 19.27 -4.20 -7.07
N TYR A 356 18.05 -4.73 -7.10
CA TYR A 356 17.12 -4.77 -5.96
C TYR A 356 17.77 -5.36 -4.70
N ARG A 357 18.34 -6.56 -4.78
CA ARG A 357 18.98 -7.23 -3.63
C ARG A 357 20.13 -6.40 -3.04
N ARG A 358 20.98 -5.81 -3.90
CA ARG A 358 22.06 -4.91 -3.47
C ARG A 358 21.53 -3.63 -2.80
N ARG A 359 20.36 -3.13 -3.23
CA ARG A 359 19.71 -1.98 -2.56
C ARG A 359 19.20 -2.37 -1.17
N LEU A 360 18.58 -3.54 -1.01
CA LEU A 360 18.16 -4.05 0.30
C LEU A 360 19.34 -4.19 1.26
N GLU A 361 20.43 -4.83 0.82
CA GLU A 361 21.65 -5.03 1.63
C GLU A 361 22.31 -3.71 2.05
N THR A 362 22.15 -2.64 1.26
CA THR A 362 22.73 -1.32 1.56
C THR A 362 21.74 -0.33 2.18
N ALA A 363 20.50 -0.75 2.43
CA ALA A 363 19.43 0.07 3.02
C ALA A 363 19.43 0.03 4.57
N THR A 364 20.59 -0.19 5.19
CA THR A 364 20.78 -0.02 6.63
C THR A 364 20.69 1.47 7.00
N GLY A 365 19.46 1.97 7.15
CA GLY A 365 19.09 3.09 8.02
C GLY A 365 19.45 4.52 7.62
N GLN A 366 20.26 4.79 6.58
CA GLN A 366 20.58 6.18 6.21
C GLN A 366 19.87 6.63 4.91
N PRO A 367 19.11 7.75 4.93
CA PRO A 367 18.56 8.33 3.73
C PRO A 367 19.71 8.69 2.79
N ARG A 368 19.72 8.11 1.59
CA ARG A 368 20.72 8.41 0.58
C ARG A 368 20.54 9.84 0.08
N ARG A 369 21.31 10.76 0.67
CA ARG A 369 21.52 12.11 0.14
C ARG A 369 22.23 11.98 -1.22
N ASN A 370 21.55 12.43 -2.27
CA ASN A 370 22.09 12.81 -3.58
C ASN A 370 23.20 11.91 -4.15
N ARG A 371 22.85 10.70 -4.63
CA ARG A 371 23.62 10.12 -5.73
C ARG A 371 23.07 10.66 -7.04
N HIS A 372 23.95 11.20 -7.88
CA HIS A 372 23.65 11.49 -9.29
C HIS A 372 23.27 10.16 -9.96
N HIS A 373 21.97 9.86 -10.00
CA HIS A 373 21.47 8.73 -10.75
C HIS A 373 21.63 9.11 -12.23
N HIS A 374 22.37 8.30 -12.98
CA HIS A 374 22.21 8.33 -14.43
C HIS A 374 20.78 7.86 -14.70
N HIS A 375 19.85 8.80 -14.86
CA HIS A 375 18.48 8.50 -15.22
C HIS A 375 18.51 7.65 -16.49
N ALA A 376 17.80 6.53 -16.49
CA ALA A 376 17.56 5.81 -17.72
C ALA A 376 16.91 6.79 -18.72
N PRO A 377 17.25 6.73 -20.02
CA PRO A 377 16.79 7.69 -21.01
C PRO A 377 15.27 7.67 -21.24
N LEU A 378 14.58 6.62 -20.77
CA LEU A 378 13.13 6.48 -20.74
C LEU A 378 12.70 5.78 -19.43
N PRO A 379 11.47 6.04 -18.92
CA PRO A 379 10.96 5.38 -17.73
C PRO A 379 10.64 3.90 -17.97
N SER A 380 10.57 3.14 -16.89
CA SER A 380 10.05 1.78 -16.88
C SER A 380 8.89 1.69 -15.88
N PHE A 381 7.65 1.61 -16.39
CA PHE A 381 6.49 1.56 -15.52
C PHE A 381 6.44 0.28 -14.69
N SER A 382 6.99 -0.83 -15.22
CA SER A 382 7.10 -2.09 -14.47
C SER A 382 7.90 -2.00 -13.17
N LYS A 383 8.72 -0.95 -12.95
CA LYS A 383 9.35 -0.66 -11.65
C LYS A 383 8.35 -0.45 -10.52
N ILE A 384 7.10 -0.08 -10.83
CA ILE A 384 6.03 0.01 -9.83
C ILE A 384 5.84 -1.32 -9.07
N LEU A 385 6.07 -2.46 -9.71
CA LEU A 385 5.97 -3.78 -9.09
C LEU A 385 6.97 -3.98 -7.95
N VAL A 386 8.15 -3.35 -8.03
CA VAL A 386 9.16 -3.39 -6.97
C VAL A 386 8.64 -2.72 -5.70
N ARG A 387 7.79 -1.69 -5.83
CA ARG A 387 7.17 -1.01 -4.68
C ARG A 387 6.17 -1.91 -3.95
N TYR A 388 5.61 -2.88 -4.66
CA TYR A 388 4.69 -3.87 -4.08
C TYR A 388 5.44 -5.00 -3.38
N ASN A 389 6.77 -5.12 -3.49
CA ASN A 389 7.56 -6.20 -2.87
C ASN A 389 7.27 -6.42 -1.38
N PRO A 390 7.15 -5.35 -0.55
CA PRO A 390 6.92 -5.52 0.88
C PRO A 390 5.51 -6.00 1.27
N LEU A 391 4.54 -6.03 0.34
CA LEU A 391 3.13 -6.26 0.67
C LEU A 391 2.88 -7.58 1.44
N PRO A 392 3.44 -8.75 1.07
CA PRO A 392 3.20 -9.98 1.82
C PRO A 392 3.72 -9.89 3.27
N LEU A 393 4.86 -9.24 3.46
CA LEU A 393 5.43 -9.06 4.79
C LEU A 393 4.59 -8.10 5.65
N GLN A 394 4.22 -6.96 5.08
CA GLN A 394 3.40 -5.97 5.77
C GLN A 394 2.05 -6.58 6.19
N ALA A 395 1.46 -7.41 5.33
CA ALA A 395 0.25 -8.16 5.64
C ALA A 395 0.47 -9.12 6.83
N ALA A 396 1.55 -9.90 6.81
CA ALA A 396 1.90 -10.80 7.91
C ALA A 396 2.15 -10.06 9.22
N GLN A 397 2.88 -8.95 9.19
CA GLN A 397 3.14 -8.12 10.37
C GLN A 397 1.84 -7.58 10.97
N ASN A 398 0.92 -7.08 10.15
CA ASN A 398 -0.39 -6.65 10.63
C ASN A 398 -1.20 -7.78 11.26
N GLU A 399 -1.20 -8.97 10.65
CA GLU A 399 -1.88 -10.15 11.22
C GLU A 399 -1.29 -10.54 12.57
N ALA A 400 0.05 -10.50 12.71
CA ALA A 400 0.74 -10.71 13.98
C ALA A 400 0.34 -9.65 15.02
N TYR A 401 0.35 -8.35 14.66
CA TYR A 401 -0.02 -7.26 15.57
C TYR A 401 -1.48 -7.35 16.04
N LEU A 402 -2.42 -7.65 15.15
CA LEU A 402 -3.82 -7.86 15.52
C LEU A 402 -3.99 -9.08 16.43
N GLY A 403 -3.29 -10.18 16.13
CA GLY A 403 -3.23 -11.36 16.99
C GLY A 403 -2.67 -11.02 18.37
N GLN A 404 -1.63 -10.18 18.44
CA GLN A 404 -1.04 -9.74 19.69
C GLN A 404 -2.00 -8.90 20.52
N CYS A 405 -2.68 -7.93 19.91
CA CYS A 405 -3.72 -7.14 20.56
C CYS A 405 -4.84 -8.04 21.12
N ALA A 406 -5.34 -8.98 20.31
CA ALA A 406 -6.43 -9.88 20.70
C ALA A 406 -6.03 -10.79 21.88
N ALA A 407 -4.83 -11.36 21.85
CA ALA A 407 -4.32 -12.19 22.94
C ALA A 407 -4.01 -11.37 24.20
N ALA A 408 -3.47 -10.15 24.07
CA ALA A 408 -3.24 -9.26 25.20
C ALA A 408 -4.55 -8.92 25.93
N ILE A 409 -5.61 -8.56 25.19
CA ILE A 409 -6.93 -8.28 25.77
C ILE A 409 -7.46 -9.52 26.49
N ALA A 410 -7.36 -10.71 25.88
CA ALA A 410 -7.81 -11.96 26.49
C ALA A 410 -7.03 -12.32 27.77
N LEU A 411 -5.71 -12.14 27.78
CA LEU A 411 -4.86 -12.30 28.97
C LEU A 411 -5.28 -11.37 30.10
N GLU A 412 -5.61 -10.13 29.76
CA GLU A 412 -6.08 -9.14 30.73
C GLU A 412 -7.45 -9.50 31.31
N ARG A 413 -8.38 -10.00 30.48
CA ARG A 413 -9.68 -10.50 30.95
C ARG A 413 -9.52 -11.69 31.89
N TYR A 414 -8.65 -12.64 31.54
CA TYR A 414 -8.30 -13.77 32.42
C TYR A 414 -7.75 -13.26 33.75
N ARG A 415 -6.82 -12.30 33.72
CA ARG A 415 -6.24 -11.70 34.92
C ARG A 415 -7.27 -10.99 35.80
N VAL A 416 -8.21 -10.25 35.20
CA VAL A 416 -9.30 -9.60 35.94
C VAL A 416 -10.21 -10.64 36.62
N ALA A 417 -10.48 -11.76 35.96
CA ALA A 417 -11.35 -12.81 36.49
C ALA A 417 -10.69 -13.69 37.56
N GLN A 418 -9.41 -14.06 37.37
CA GLN A 418 -8.71 -15.05 38.20
C GLN A 418 -7.70 -14.42 39.18
N GLY A 419 -7.37 -13.13 39.01
CA GLY A 419 -6.34 -12.44 39.78
C GLY A 419 -4.90 -12.79 39.38
N THR A 420 -4.69 -13.76 38.50
CA THR A 420 -3.37 -14.20 38.01
C THR A 420 -3.37 -14.31 36.48
N LEU A 421 -2.17 -14.31 35.89
CA LEU A 421 -2.01 -14.63 34.47
C LEU A 421 -2.06 -16.15 34.25
N PRO A 422 -2.57 -16.64 33.11
CA PRO A 422 -2.56 -18.06 32.81
C PRO A 422 -1.13 -18.55 32.56
N GLU A 423 -0.82 -19.80 32.90
CA GLU A 423 0.52 -20.37 32.66
C GLU A 423 0.83 -20.54 31.16
N GLN A 424 -0.21 -20.67 30.32
CA GLN A 424 -0.12 -20.92 28.88
C GLN A 424 -1.29 -20.25 28.13
N LEU A 425 -1.09 -19.88 26.87
CA LEU A 425 -2.14 -19.26 26.04
C LEU A 425 -3.35 -20.17 25.80
N ASP A 426 -3.16 -21.48 25.79
CA ASP A 426 -4.23 -22.44 25.54
C ASP A 426 -5.36 -22.34 26.58
N LEU A 427 -5.06 -21.88 27.79
CA LEU A 427 -6.05 -21.65 28.86
C LEU A 427 -7.01 -20.49 28.56
N LEU A 428 -6.72 -19.66 27.56
CA LEU A 428 -7.62 -18.60 27.12
C LEU A 428 -8.77 -19.15 26.26
N ALA A 429 -8.62 -20.36 25.70
CA ALA A 429 -9.63 -20.98 24.86
C ALA A 429 -10.52 -21.96 25.65
N PRO A 430 -11.83 -22.06 25.33
CA PRO A 430 -12.59 -21.23 24.40
C PRO A 430 -13.17 -19.95 25.04
N ALA A 431 -12.91 -19.71 26.33
CA ALA A 431 -13.66 -18.73 27.14
C ALA A 431 -13.39 -17.26 26.76
N TYR A 432 -12.13 -16.93 26.45
CA TYR A 432 -11.70 -15.57 26.11
C TYR A 432 -11.32 -15.43 24.64
N LEU A 433 -10.89 -16.53 24.00
CA LEU A 433 -10.61 -16.62 22.57
C LEU A 433 -11.16 -17.92 22.02
N ALA A 434 -11.58 -17.93 20.75
CA ALA A 434 -11.99 -19.19 20.09
C ALA A 434 -10.81 -20.18 19.99
N VAL A 435 -9.65 -19.66 19.57
CA VAL A 435 -8.37 -20.36 19.53
C VAL A 435 -7.25 -19.34 19.79
N PRO A 436 -6.10 -19.76 20.33
CA PRO A 436 -4.92 -18.91 20.40
C PRO A 436 -4.51 -18.38 19.02
N PRO A 437 -4.13 -17.09 18.88
CA PRO A 437 -3.70 -16.55 17.60
C PRO A 437 -2.44 -17.25 17.10
N VAL A 438 -2.42 -17.54 15.80
CA VAL A 438 -1.31 -18.19 15.12
C VAL A 438 -0.37 -17.12 14.57
N ASP A 439 0.93 -17.34 14.72
CA ASP A 439 1.99 -16.55 14.12
C ASP A 439 1.98 -16.75 12.59
N PRO A 440 1.82 -15.68 11.79
CA PRO A 440 1.77 -15.77 10.35
C PRO A 440 3.11 -16.16 9.69
N PHE A 441 4.23 -16.09 10.41
CA PHE A 441 5.56 -16.37 9.86
C PHE A 441 5.95 -17.85 9.92
N ASP A 442 5.53 -18.57 10.96
CA ASP A 442 5.89 -19.99 11.17
C ASP A 442 4.69 -20.92 11.42
N PHE A 443 3.48 -20.37 11.44
CA PHE A 443 2.22 -21.10 11.63
C PHE A 443 2.10 -21.84 12.97
N GLN A 444 2.91 -21.46 13.96
CA GLN A 444 2.76 -21.91 15.35
C GLN A 444 1.96 -20.88 16.16
N PRO A 445 1.43 -21.21 17.35
CA PRO A 445 0.83 -20.19 18.23
C PRO A 445 1.82 -19.03 18.51
N LEU A 446 1.29 -17.82 18.74
CA LEU A 446 2.11 -16.73 19.26
C LEU A 446 2.82 -17.15 20.56
N ARG A 447 4.04 -16.64 20.78
CA ARG A 447 4.82 -17.01 21.97
C ARG A 447 4.44 -16.12 23.12
N TYR A 448 4.35 -16.72 24.29
CA TYR A 448 3.93 -16.08 25.52
C TYR A 448 4.89 -16.42 26.65
N LEU A 449 5.38 -15.39 27.34
CA LEU A 449 6.28 -15.52 28.47
C LEU A 449 5.76 -14.64 29.61
N ILE A 450 5.57 -15.23 30.79
CA ILE A 450 5.34 -14.46 32.01
C ILE A 450 6.67 -13.81 32.40
N LYS A 451 6.66 -12.50 32.67
CA LYS A 451 7.85 -11.75 33.07
C LYS A 451 7.48 -10.73 34.14
N ASP A 452 8.09 -10.85 35.31
CA ASP A 452 7.81 -10.04 36.50
C ASP A 452 6.30 -10.03 36.84
N GLN A 453 5.66 -8.87 36.93
CA GLN A 453 4.21 -8.71 37.14
C GLN A 453 3.41 -8.60 35.83
N GLY A 454 4.03 -8.96 34.71
CA GLY A 454 3.49 -8.79 33.37
C GLY A 454 3.82 -9.96 32.45
N TYR A 455 3.86 -9.69 31.16
CA TYR A 455 4.14 -10.69 30.15
C TYR A 455 4.75 -10.09 28.88
N ILE A 456 5.37 -10.97 28.11
CA ILE A 456 5.80 -10.75 26.74
C ILE A 456 4.96 -11.65 25.85
N LEU A 457 4.44 -11.07 24.78
CA LEU A 457 3.77 -11.77 23.70
C LEU A 457 4.49 -11.44 22.40
N TYR A 458 4.97 -12.43 21.66
CA TYR A 458 5.77 -12.16 20.47
C TYR A 458 5.50 -13.11 19.31
N SER A 459 5.80 -12.60 18.11
CA SER A 459 5.91 -13.38 16.88
C SER A 459 7.38 -13.44 16.48
N VAL A 460 7.80 -14.54 15.83
CA VAL A 460 9.18 -14.73 15.34
C VAL A 460 9.57 -13.73 14.24
N GLY A 461 8.60 -12.98 13.73
CA GLY A 461 8.86 -11.84 12.84
C GLY A 461 9.48 -12.21 11.49
N LEU A 462 10.05 -11.20 10.85
CA LEU A 462 10.41 -11.22 9.43
C LEU A 462 11.59 -12.14 9.10
N ASN A 463 12.48 -12.41 10.05
CA ASN A 463 13.62 -13.31 9.87
C ASN A 463 13.21 -14.80 9.99
N GLY A 464 12.03 -15.08 10.58
CA GLY A 464 11.55 -16.43 10.84
C GLY A 464 12.40 -17.20 11.86
N VAL A 465 13.19 -16.49 12.67
CA VAL A 465 14.06 -17.05 13.70
C VAL A 465 13.48 -16.64 15.04
N ASP A 466 13.23 -17.60 15.93
CA ASP A 466 12.79 -17.31 17.30
C ASP A 466 13.99 -16.76 18.09
N ASP A 467 13.98 -15.46 18.33
CA ASP A 467 15.01 -14.75 19.09
C ASP A 467 14.68 -14.67 20.60
N GLY A 468 13.67 -15.45 21.06
CA GLY A 468 13.33 -15.59 22.48
C GLY A 468 12.59 -14.39 23.08
N GLY A 469 11.87 -13.63 22.26
CA GLY A 469 11.18 -12.41 22.63
C GLY A 469 12.08 -11.18 22.63
N VAL A 470 13.12 -11.16 21.78
CA VAL A 470 14.07 -10.05 21.66
C VAL A 470 13.81 -9.29 20.35
N PRO A 471 13.47 -7.99 20.41
CA PRO A 471 13.33 -7.19 19.21
C PRO A 471 14.72 -6.97 18.60
N GLY A 472 14.85 -7.03 17.28
CA GLY A 472 16.13 -6.75 16.63
C GLY A 472 16.41 -5.26 16.50
N GLU A 473 17.66 -4.93 16.16
CA GLU A 473 18.16 -3.55 16.09
C GLU A 473 17.46 -2.68 15.04
N ASN A 474 16.79 -3.28 14.05
CA ASN A 474 16.03 -2.56 13.02
C ASN A 474 14.66 -3.20 12.82
N PRO A 475 13.64 -2.43 12.39
CA PRO A 475 12.34 -2.97 12.00
C PRO A 475 12.52 -4.07 10.94
N GLY A 476 12.17 -5.31 11.32
CA GLY A 476 12.30 -6.50 10.47
C GLY A 476 13.54 -7.36 10.69
N LEU A 477 14.35 -7.02 11.68
CA LEU A 477 15.31 -7.93 12.31
C LEU A 477 14.72 -8.31 13.67
N GLY A 478 14.74 -9.58 14.04
CA GLY A 478 14.25 -10.07 15.34
C GLY A 478 12.73 -10.23 15.47
N ASP A 479 12.31 -10.54 16.69
CA ASP A 479 10.92 -10.83 17.03
C ASP A 479 10.06 -9.55 17.02
N LEU A 480 8.79 -9.71 16.67
CA LEU A 480 7.77 -8.66 16.87
C LEU A 480 7.28 -8.75 18.31
N VAL A 481 7.85 -7.93 19.19
CA VAL A 481 7.64 -8.04 20.64
C VAL A 481 6.59 -7.06 21.15
N PHE A 482 5.57 -7.60 21.81
CA PHE A 482 4.61 -6.84 22.60
C PHE A 482 4.78 -7.16 24.07
N GLN A 483 5.01 -6.15 24.89
CA GLN A 483 5.27 -6.32 26.32
C GLN A 483 4.30 -5.48 27.14
N VAL A 484 3.70 -6.07 28.17
CA VAL A 484 2.92 -5.38 29.19
C VAL A 484 3.59 -5.62 30.54
N GLN A 485 4.04 -4.55 31.18
CA GLN A 485 4.55 -4.55 32.55
C GLN A 485 3.72 -3.55 33.36
N ARG A 486 3.15 -4.00 34.48
CA ARG A 486 2.41 -3.13 35.41
C ARG A 486 3.34 -2.43 36.39
#